data_AF-A0AAV8RQF0-F1
#
_entry.id   AF-A0AAV8RQF0-F1
#
_cell.length_a   1.000
_cell.length_b   1.000
_cell.length_c   1.000
_cell.angle_alpha   90.00
_cell.angle_beta   90.00
_cell.angle_gamma   90.00
#
_symmetry.space_group_name_H-M   'P 1'
#
loop_
_entity.id
_entity.type
_entity.pdbx_description
1 polymer ?
#
loop_
_entity_poly.entity_id
_entity_poly.type
_entity_poly.pdbx_seq_one_letter_code
_entity_poly.pdbx_strand_id
1 'polypeptide(L)'
;MAREESERSLVGFSAEVEGKGLKLRSEVVNGTYASSHRLAVGKVVRLGLAPKIAQGKSSVYVNGVKIGSDSKVSIAHGNNGRFSFVGVKGLWQRLGEESELELEINYQM
;
A
#
# COMPACT_ATOMS: atom_id res chain seq x y z
N MET A 1 -22.97 -4.49 -23.32
CA MET A 1 -23.81 -3.68 -22.41
C MET A 1 -22.88 -2.69 -21.73
N ALA A 2 -23.03 -1.39 -21.98
CA ALA A 2 -22.27 -0.38 -21.26
C ALA A 2 -22.73 -0.43 -19.80
N ARG A 3 -21.83 -0.71 -18.86
CA ARG A 3 -22.12 -0.56 -17.44
C ARG A 3 -22.40 0.93 -17.22
N GLU A 4 -23.53 1.28 -16.61
CA GLU A 4 -23.81 2.67 -16.26
C GLU A 4 -22.63 3.22 -15.45
N GLU A 5 -22.04 4.30 -15.94
CA GLU A 5 -20.96 4.98 -15.24
C GLU A 5 -21.54 5.55 -13.96
N SER A 6 -20.99 5.14 -12.82
CA SER A 6 -21.36 5.73 -11.55
C SER A 6 -20.69 7.10 -11.43
N GLU A 7 -21.37 8.07 -10.84
CA GLU A 7 -20.80 9.41 -10.61
C GLU A 7 -19.79 9.46 -9.45
N ARG A 8 -19.64 8.34 -8.71
CA ARG A 8 -18.73 8.21 -7.58
C ARG A 8 -18.26 6.78 -7.39
N SER A 9 -17.07 6.63 -6.82
CA SER A 9 -16.55 5.37 -6.26
C SER A 9 -16.36 5.51 -4.75
N LEU A 10 -16.69 4.47 -4.00
CA LEU A 10 -16.38 4.37 -2.58
C LEU A 10 -15.31 3.28 -2.40
N VAL A 11 -14.21 3.62 -1.73
CA VAL A 11 -13.11 2.71 -1.45
C VAL A 11 -12.95 2.57 0.06
N GLY A 12 -13.15 1.37 0.57
CA GLY A 12 -12.86 1.02 1.97
C GLY A 12 -11.46 0.46 2.08
N PHE A 13 -10.67 0.94 3.04
CA PHE A 13 -9.36 0.38 3.36
C PHE A 13 -9.41 -0.33 4.71
N SER A 14 -8.88 -1.56 4.74
CA SER A 14 -8.67 -2.31 5.98
C SER A 14 -7.20 -2.69 6.09
N ALA A 15 -6.67 -2.68 7.30
CA ALA A 15 -5.25 -2.94 7.56
C ALA A 15 -5.11 -3.97 8.68
N GLU A 16 -4.28 -4.98 8.42
CA GLU A 16 -3.92 -6.00 9.39
C GLU A 16 -2.40 -5.98 9.62
N VAL A 17 -2.00 -6.14 10.88
CA VAL A 17 -0.60 -6.29 11.27
C VAL A 17 -0.36 -7.78 11.54
N GLU A 18 0.10 -8.49 10.51
CA GLU A 18 0.55 -9.87 10.65
C GLU A 18 2.05 -9.87 11.01
N GLY A 19 2.35 -10.21 12.26
CA GLY A 19 3.73 -10.23 12.78
C GLY A 19 4.42 -8.88 12.64
N LYS A 20 5.42 -8.81 11.75
CA LYS A 20 6.23 -7.60 11.50
C LYS A 20 5.78 -6.81 10.28
N GLY A 21 4.89 -7.38 9.47
CA GLY A 21 4.40 -6.78 8.24
C GLY A 21 3.17 -5.88 8.42
N LEU A 22 2.69 -5.36 7.31
CA LEU A 22 1.40 -4.71 7.15
C LEU A 22 0.75 -5.28 5.91
N LYS A 23 -0.49 -5.74 6.03
CA LYS A 23 -1.36 -6.09 4.91
C LYS A 23 -2.47 -5.07 4.83
N LEU A 24 -2.54 -4.34 3.72
CA LEU A 24 -3.54 -3.31 3.42
C LEU A 24 -4.44 -3.84 2.30
N ARG A 25 -5.73 -3.99 2.58
CA ARG A 25 -6.73 -4.39 1.60
C ARG A 25 -7.62 -3.22 1.23
N SER A 26 -8.10 -3.23 -0.01
CA SER A 26 -9.12 -2.30 -0.48
C SER A 26 -10.33 -3.05 -1.02
N GLU A 27 -11.52 -2.61 -0.60
CA GLU A 27 -12.82 -3.03 -1.13
C GLU A 27 -13.43 -1.85 -1.89
N VAL A 28 -14.03 -2.10 -3.05
CA VAL A 28 -14.48 -1.04 -3.95
C VAL A 28 -15.94 -1.21 -4.33
N VAL A 29 -16.74 -0.18 -4.02
CA VAL A 29 -18.13 -0.06 -4.48
C VAL A 29 -18.17 0.97 -5.60
N ASN A 30 -18.76 0.59 -6.74
CA ASN A 30 -18.92 1.45 -7.93
C ASN A 30 -17.58 2.00 -8.47
N GLY A 31 -16.59 1.14 -8.68
CA GLY A 31 -15.22 1.50 -9.10
C GLY A 31 -15.06 2.10 -10.52
N THR A 32 -16.14 2.24 -11.29
CA THR A 32 -16.10 2.76 -12.67
C THR A 32 -15.64 4.21 -12.73
N TYR A 33 -16.11 5.06 -11.82
CA TYR A 33 -15.66 6.45 -11.71
C TYR A 33 -14.15 6.57 -11.47
N ALA A 34 -13.63 5.86 -10.45
CA ALA A 34 -12.20 5.89 -10.14
C ALA A 34 -11.34 5.35 -11.30
N SER A 35 -11.84 4.33 -12.00
CA SER A 35 -11.18 3.76 -13.18
C SER A 35 -11.12 4.73 -14.35
N SER A 36 -12.24 5.36 -14.72
CA SER A 36 -12.31 6.30 -15.86
C SER A 36 -11.46 7.55 -15.60
N HIS A 37 -11.35 7.99 -14.35
CA HIS A 37 -10.52 9.12 -13.94
C HIS A 37 -9.07 8.72 -13.61
N ARG A 38 -8.69 7.45 -13.79
CA ARG A 38 -7.33 6.93 -13.56
C ARG A 38 -6.81 7.20 -12.14
N LEU A 39 -7.68 7.15 -11.15
CA LEU A 39 -7.32 7.38 -9.75
C LEU A 39 -6.54 6.17 -9.19
N ALA A 40 -5.46 6.45 -8.47
CA ALA A 40 -4.59 5.41 -7.94
C ALA A 40 -3.91 5.82 -6.62
N VAL A 41 -3.58 4.83 -5.79
CA VAL A 41 -2.71 5.01 -4.62
C VAL A 41 -1.26 5.08 -5.10
N GLY A 42 -0.65 6.27 -4.97
CA GLY A 42 0.75 6.51 -5.33
C GLY A 42 1.76 6.28 -4.20
N LYS A 43 1.29 6.31 -2.95
CA LYS A 43 2.13 6.20 -1.75
C LYS A 43 1.34 5.60 -0.58
N VAL A 44 1.95 4.69 0.15
CA VAL A 44 1.47 4.16 1.44
C VAL A 44 2.52 4.42 2.51
N VAL A 45 2.11 4.81 3.72
CA VAL A 45 3.02 5.04 4.84
C VAL A 45 2.48 4.35 6.10
N ARG A 46 3.30 3.49 6.69
CA ARG A 46 3.07 2.91 8.01
C ARG A 46 3.80 3.75 9.04
N LEU A 47 3.05 4.29 9.99
CA LEU A 47 3.54 5.10 11.10
C LEU A 47 3.52 4.29 12.42
N GLY A 48 4.12 4.83 13.47
CA GLY A 48 4.03 4.27 14.82
C GLY A 48 4.90 3.02 15.05
N LEU A 49 5.92 2.79 14.22
CA LEU A 49 6.83 1.66 14.38
C LEU A 49 7.82 1.93 15.52
N ALA A 50 8.23 0.86 16.20
CA ALA A 50 9.35 0.95 17.13
C ALA A 50 10.64 1.32 16.35
N PRO A 51 11.54 2.16 16.91
CA PRO A 51 12.70 2.66 16.17
C PRO A 51 13.61 1.61 15.54
N LYS A 52 13.77 0.45 16.21
CA LYS A 52 14.58 -0.66 15.72
C LYS A 52 13.99 -1.35 14.48
N ILE A 53 12.66 -1.29 14.31
CA ILE A 53 11.95 -1.97 13.20
C ILE A 53 12.22 -1.25 11.87
N ALA A 54 12.44 0.06 11.89
CA ALA A 54 12.65 0.85 10.68
C ALA A 54 14.07 0.76 10.09
N GLN A 55 14.95 -0.08 10.63
CA GLN A 55 16.29 -0.31 10.07
C GLN A 55 16.40 -1.62 9.27
N GLY A 56 15.30 -2.37 9.17
CA GLY A 56 15.25 -3.65 8.46
C GLY A 56 15.17 -3.52 6.94
N LYS A 57 15.55 -4.57 6.22
CA LYS A 57 15.22 -4.72 4.80
C LYS A 57 13.70 -4.89 4.67
N SER A 58 13.09 -4.17 3.75
CA SER A 58 11.66 -4.26 3.49
C SER A 58 11.40 -4.81 2.10
N SER A 59 10.32 -5.58 1.97
CA SER A 59 9.79 -6.06 0.70
C SER A 59 8.35 -5.58 0.55
N VAL A 60 7.93 -5.32 -0.67
CA VAL A 60 6.54 -4.95 -0.99
C VAL A 60 5.99 -5.99 -1.95
N TYR A 61 4.76 -6.41 -1.70
CA TYR A 61 3.98 -7.27 -2.57
C TYR A 61 2.67 -6.58 -2.91
N VAL A 62 2.22 -6.74 -4.14
CA VAL A 62 0.88 -6.30 -4.58
C VAL A 62 0.17 -7.51 -5.13
N ASN A 63 -1.00 -7.82 -4.57
CA ASN A 63 -1.80 -9.01 -4.90
C ASN A 63 -0.95 -10.30 -4.88
N GLY A 64 -0.12 -10.46 -3.84
CA GLY A 64 0.80 -11.60 -3.67
C GLY A 64 2.08 -11.59 -4.53
N VAL A 65 2.23 -10.63 -5.45
CA VAL A 65 3.42 -10.56 -6.33
C VAL A 65 4.45 -9.60 -5.74
N LYS A 66 5.67 -10.10 -5.50
CA LYS A 66 6.79 -9.28 -5.03
C LYS A 66 7.17 -8.23 -6.07
N ILE A 67 7.24 -6.98 -5.64
CA ILE A 67 7.67 -5.88 -6.49
C ILE A 67 9.21 -5.90 -6.60
N GLY A 68 9.70 -6.02 -7.83
CA GLY A 68 11.13 -6.11 -8.14
C GLY A 68 11.89 -4.78 -8.00
N SER A 69 13.21 -4.88 -7.95
CA SER A 69 14.15 -3.75 -7.84
C SER A 69 14.12 -2.78 -9.02
N ASP A 70 13.71 -3.25 -10.20
CA ASP A 70 13.65 -2.44 -11.43
C ASP A 70 12.32 -1.66 -11.57
N SER A 71 11.47 -1.74 -10.55
CA SER A 71 10.22 -0.98 -10.51
C SER A 71 10.46 0.49 -10.12
N LYS A 72 9.51 1.36 -10.47
CA LYS A 72 9.48 2.75 -9.95
C LYS A 72 9.12 2.82 -8.45
N VAL A 73 8.88 1.68 -7.82
CA VAL A 73 8.50 1.60 -6.42
C VAL A 73 9.74 1.72 -5.55
N SER A 74 9.73 2.67 -4.62
CA SER A 74 10.82 2.87 -3.66
C SER A 74 10.31 2.75 -2.24
N ILE A 75 11.13 2.18 -1.36
CA ILE A 75 10.85 2.06 0.06
C ILE A 75 11.76 3.03 0.80
N ALA A 76 11.20 3.81 1.70
CA ALA A 76 11.92 4.74 2.55
C ALA A 76 11.60 4.46 4.01
N HIS A 77 12.63 4.43 4.83
CA HIS A 77 12.53 4.35 6.27
C HIS A 77 12.94 5.68 6.88
N GLY A 78 12.38 6.01 8.03
CA GLY A 78 12.82 7.17 8.79
C GLY A 78 12.35 7.13 10.22
N ASN A 79 12.95 7.98 11.03
CA ASN A 79 12.68 8.08 12.45
C ASN A 79 12.21 9.49 12.80
N ASN A 80 11.21 9.60 13.66
CA ASN A 80 10.73 10.87 14.20
C ASN A 80 10.53 10.74 15.71
N GLY A 81 11.61 10.97 16.46
CA GLY A 81 11.62 10.89 17.92
C GLY A 81 11.48 9.45 18.43
N ARG A 82 10.37 9.15 19.10
CA ARG A 82 10.12 7.84 19.73
C ARG A 82 9.56 6.79 18.77
N PHE A 83 9.10 7.21 17.59
CA PHE A 83 8.50 6.33 16.60
C PHE A 83 9.18 6.47 15.25
N SER A 84 9.14 5.41 14.47
CA SER A 84 9.64 5.38 13.11
C SER A 84 8.53 5.08 12.11
N PHE A 85 8.86 5.22 10.83
CA PHE A 85 7.95 4.96 9.73
C PHE A 85 8.63 4.15 8.63
N VAL A 86 7.78 3.47 7.85
CA VAL A 86 8.16 2.91 6.55
C VAL A 86 7.15 3.38 5.52
N GLY A 87 7.66 3.95 4.43
CA GLY A 87 6.86 4.47 3.33
C GLY A 87 7.20 3.77 2.02
N VAL A 88 6.19 3.43 1.25
CA VAL A 88 6.31 2.91 -0.11
C VAL A 88 5.79 3.99 -1.06
N LYS A 89 6.62 4.43 -2.01
CA LYS A 89 6.30 5.45 -3.02
C LYS A 89 6.37 4.84 -4.42
N GLY A 90 5.73 5.48 -5.39
CA GLY A 90 5.78 5.07 -6.80
C GLY A 90 4.82 3.93 -7.14
N LEU A 91 3.82 3.70 -6.28
CA LEU A 91 2.76 2.73 -6.52
C LEU A 91 1.81 3.23 -7.61
N TRP A 92 1.12 2.29 -8.25
CA TRP A 92 0.02 2.57 -9.18
C TRP A 92 -1.12 1.57 -8.96
N GLN A 93 -1.58 1.46 -7.72
CA GLN A 93 -2.73 0.63 -7.38
C GLN A 93 -4.01 1.40 -7.70
N ARG A 94 -4.76 0.90 -8.68
CA ARG A 94 -5.97 1.56 -9.16
C ARG A 94 -7.03 1.53 -8.07
N LEU A 95 -7.65 2.67 -7.80
CA LEU A 95 -8.72 2.79 -6.79
C LEU A 95 -10.08 2.26 -7.29
N GLY A 96 -10.20 1.97 -8.58
CA GLY A 96 -11.40 1.38 -9.16
C GLY A 96 -11.44 -0.16 -9.11
N GLU A 97 -10.39 -0.78 -8.58
CA GLU A 97 -10.23 -2.23 -8.50
C GLU A 97 -9.84 -2.58 -7.06
N GLU A 98 -10.33 -3.71 -6.55
CA GLU A 98 -9.90 -4.23 -5.25
C GLU A 98 -8.43 -4.63 -5.31
N SER A 99 -7.71 -4.43 -4.21
CA SER A 99 -6.29 -4.72 -4.13
C SER A 99 -5.85 -5.12 -2.74
N GLU A 100 -4.74 -5.87 -2.69
CA GLU A 100 -3.99 -6.14 -1.48
C GLU A 100 -2.55 -5.63 -1.67
N LEU A 101 -2.06 -4.85 -0.71
CA LEU A 101 -0.65 -4.50 -0.57
C LEU A 101 -0.11 -5.12 0.70
N GLU A 102 1.01 -5.81 0.59
CA GLU A 102 1.76 -6.32 1.72
C GLU A 102 3.12 -5.64 1.81
N LEU A 103 3.45 -5.15 3.00
CA LEU A 103 4.75 -4.59 3.36
C LEU A 103 5.38 -5.47 4.42
N GLU A 104 6.39 -6.24 4.06
CA GLU A 104 7.19 -7.02 5.00
C GLU A 104 8.37 -6.19 5.50
N ILE A 105 8.68 -6.30 6.80
CA ILE A 105 9.83 -5.63 7.43
C ILE A 105 10.69 -6.68 8.14
N ASN A 106 11.88 -6.94 7.60
CA ASN A 106 12.85 -7.91 8.11
C ASN A 106 14.02 -7.20 8.78
N TYR A 107 14.15 -7.31 10.10
CA TYR A 107 15.31 -6.81 10.86
C TYR A 107 16.12 -7.98 11.45
N GLN A 108 17.44 -7.88 11.42
CA GLN A 108 18.33 -8.76 12.17
C GLN A 108 18.26 -8.39 13.66
N MET A 109 18.16 -9.41 14.52
CA MET A 109 18.27 -9.26 15.98
C MET A 109 19.73 -9.19 16.38
#